data_AF-I7DG68-F1
#
_entry.id   AF-I7DG68-F1
#
_cell.length_a   1.000
_cell.length_b   1.000
_cell.length_c   1.000
_cell.angle_alpha   90.00
_cell.angle_beta   90.00
_cell.angle_gamma   90.00
#
_symmetry.space_group_name_H-M   'P 1'
#
loop_
_entity.id
_entity.type
_entity.pdbx_description
1 polymer ?
#
loop_
_entity_poly.entity_id
_entity_poly.type
_entity_poly.pdbx_seq_one_letter_code
_entity_poly.pdbx_strand_id
1 'polypeptide(L)'
;RILKRPRYPPGPKGLPIIGNMLMMDQLTHRGLANLAKKYGGIFHLRMGFLHMVAISDADAARQVLQVQDNIFSNRPATVAIKYLTYDRADMAFAHYGPFWRQMRKLCVMKLFSRKHAESWQSVRDEVDHAIRTVSDNIGNPVNIGELVFNLTKNIIYRAAFGSSSREGQDEFIGILQEFSKLFGAFNISDFVPCFGAIDPQGLNARLVKARKDLDSFIDKIIDEHVEKKKSVVDEETDMV
;
A
#
# COMPACT_ATOMS: atom_id res chain seq x y z
N ARG A 1 38.63 20.17 14.43
CA ARG A 1 38.56 18.69 14.35
C ARG A 1 37.57 18.33 13.25
N ILE A 2 38.03 17.81 12.10
CA ILE A 2 37.13 17.32 11.05
C ILE A 2 36.52 16.02 11.57
N LEU A 3 35.24 16.03 11.96
CA LEU A 3 34.52 14.83 12.36
C LEU A 3 34.47 13.90 11.14
N LYS A 4 35.23 12.80 11.17
CA LYS A 4 35.12 11.74 10.15
C LYS A 4 33.68 11.28 10.14
N ARG A 5 33.01 11.39 8.99
CA ARG A 5 31.64 10.88 8.83
C ARG A 5 31.62 9.41 9.25
N PRO A 6 30.65 8.98 10.07
CA PRO A 6 30.51 7.58 10.44
C PRO A 6 30.40 6.73 9.19
N ARG A 7 31.09 5.60 9.18
CA ARG A 7 31.05 4.66 8.05
C ARG A 7 29.67 4.02 8.01
N TYR A 8 29.16 3.78 6.80
CA TYR A 8 27.97 2.97 6.62
C TYR A 8 28.19 1.54 7.16
N PRO A 9 27.12 0.81 7.50
CA PRO A 9 27.19 -0.63 7.73
C PRO A 9 27.90 -1.37 6.59
N PRO A 10 28.43 -2.59 6.82
CA PRO A 10 29.01 -3.41 5.76
C PRO A 10 27.96 -3.70 4.68
N GLY A 11 28.40 -4.03 3.46
CA GLY A 11 27.48 -4.32 2.37
C GLY A 11 28.18 -4.68 1.06
N PRO A 12 27.43 -5.16 0.05
CA PRO A 12 28.00 -5.40 -1.27
C PRO A 12 28.48 -4.12 -1.93
N LYS A 13 29.56 -4.23 -2.70
CA LYS A 13 30.08 -3.12 -3.49
C LYS A 13 29.20 -2.98 -4.74
N GLY A 14 28.46 -1.87 -4.82
CA GLY A 14 27.68 -1.54 -6.00
C GLY A 14 28.54 -1.09 -7.17
N LEU A 15 28.03 -1.28 -8.39
CA LEU A 15 28.61 -0.76 -9.61
C LEU A 15 28.54 0.78 -9.66
N PRO A 16 29.40 1.44 -10.46
CA PRO A 16 29.29 2.88 -10.71
C PRO A 16 27.88 3.26 -11.20
N ILE A 17 27.37 4.39 -10.73
CA ILE A 17 26.06 4.97 -11.09
C ILE A 17 24.86 4.15 -10.61
N ILE A 18 24.72 2.88 -10.99
CA ILE A 18 23.54 2.04 -10.71
C ILE A 18 23.57 1.36 -9.33
N GLY A 19 24.74 1.26 -8.69
CA GLY A 19 24.87 0.60 -7.39
C GLY A 19 24.59 -0.91 -7.47
N ASN A 20 23.66 -1.40 -6.66
CA ASN A 20 23.32 -2.81 -6.50
C ASN A 20 22.02 -3.19 -7.21
N MET A 21 21.48 -2.34 -8.09
CA MET A 21 20.19 -2.56 -8.77
C MET A 21 20.08 -3.91 -9.50
N LEU A 22 21.20 -4.47 -9.97
CA LEU A 22 21.20 -5.77 -10.65
C LEU A 22 20.73 -6.93 -9.76
N MET A 23 20.64 -6.73 -8.45
CA MET A 23 20.05 -7.70 -7.53
C MET A 23 18.51 -7.68 -7.51
N MET A 24 17.89 -6.67 -8.11
CA MET A 24 16.43 -6.55 -8.11
C MET A 24 15.83 -7.55 -9.09
N ASP A 25 14.98 -8.40 -8.56
CA ASP A 25 14.15 -9.33 -9.32
C ASP A 25 12.78 -9.46 -8.63
N GLN A 26 11.94 -10.36 -9.15
CA GLN A 26 10.62 -10.65 -8.58
C GLN A 26 10.69 -11.14 -7.11
N LEU A 27 11.83 -11.67 -6.66
CA LEU A 27 12.05 -12.24 -5.34
C LEU A 27 13.17 -11.50 -4.58
N THR A 28 13.26 -10.17 -4.76
CA THR A 28 14.32 -9.32 -4.18
C THR A 28 14.52 -9.58 -2.67
N HIS A 29 13.47 -9.89 -1.93
CA HIS A 29 13.52 -10.24 -0.50
C HIS A 29 14.42 -11.46 -0.21
N ARG A 30 14.50 -12.46 -1.11
CA ARG A 30 15.43 -13.60 -1.00
C ARG A 30 16.88 -13.17 -1.20
N GLY A 31 17.12 -12.28 -2.16
CA GLY A 31 18.43 -11.67 -2.37
C GLY A 31 18.91 -10.92 -1.12
N LEU A 32 18.04 -10.12 -0.51
CA LEU A 32 18.32 -9.42 0.75
C LEU A 32 18.62 -10.40 1.90
N ALA A 33 17.86 -11.48 2.03
CA ALA A 33 18.13 -12.50 3.05
C ALA A 33 19.49 -13.18 2.86
N ASN A 34 19.90 -13.45 1.62
CA ASN A 34 21.22 -14.00 1.32
C ASN A 34 22.34 -13.01 1.64
N LEU A 35 22.14 -11.73 1.39
CA LEU A 35 23.08 -10.68 1.78
C LEU A 35 23.18 -10.54 3.30
N ALA A 36 22.06 -10.65 4.02
CA ALA A 36 22.05 -10.63 5.49
C ALA A 36 22.92 -11.75 6.08
N LYS A 37 22.87 -12.96 5.51
CA LYS A 37 23.74 -14.07 5.91
C LYS A 37 25.23 -13.77 5.70
N LYS A 38 25.57 -12.95 4.71
CA LYS A 38 26.96 -12.61 4.34
C LYS A 38 27.51 -11.38 5.06
N TYR A 39 26.70 -10.35 5.24
CA TYR A 39 27.11 -9.04 5.75
C TYR A 39 26.61 -8.77 7.17
N GLY A 40 25.80 -9.66 7.73
CA GLY A 40 25.14 -9.50 9.02
C GLY A 40 23.73 -8.91 8.89
N GLY A 41 22.98 -8.91 10.00
CA GLY A 41 21.58 -8.47 10.05
C GLY A 41 21.34 -6.97 9.83
N ILE A 42 22.40 -6.16 9.67
CA ILE A 42 22.32 -4.76 9.27
C ILE A 42 23.37 -4.53 8.19
N PHE A 43 22.92 -4.20 6.98
CA PHE A 43 23.85 -4.00 5.86
C PHE A 43 23.41 -2.87 4.93
N HIS A 44 24.39 -2.24 4.31
CA HIS A 44 24.22 -1.10 3.42
C HIS A 44 24.10 -1.53 1.96
N LEU A 45 23.23 -0.86 1.23
CA LEU A 45 23.09 -0.97 -0.22
C LEU A 45 23.01 0.42 -0.83
N ARG A 46 23.43 0.48 -2.08
CA ARG A 46 23.23 1.65 -2.95
C ARG A 46 22.34 1.26 -4.11
N MET A 47 21.30 2.03 -4.40
CA MET A 47 20.41 1.87 -5.56
C MET A 47 20.44 3.15 -6.36
N GLY A 48 21.14 3.14 -7.50
CA GLY A 48 21.41 4.39 -8.21
C GLY A 48 22.21 5.33 -7.31
N PHE A 49 21.63 6.49 -6.99
CA PHE A 49 22.19 7.47 -6.06
C PHE A 49 21.58 7.40 -4.65
N LEU A 50 20.60 6.52 -4.42
CA LEU A 50 19.98 6.33 -3.11
C LEU A 50 20.79 5.37 -2.25
N HIS A 51 20.98 5.74 -0.98
CA HIS A 51 21.54 4.87 0.04
C HIS A 51 20.42 4.20 0.83
N MET A 52 20.48 2.88 0.94
CA MET A 52 19.52 2.07 1.68
C MET A 52 20.25 1.25 2.73
N VAL A 53 19.57 1.00 3.84
CA VAL A 53 20.04 0.08 4.89
C VAL A 53 18.98 -0.99 5.04
N ALA A 54 19.38 -2.25 4.87
CA ALA A 54 18.53 -3.40 5.09
C ALA A 54 18.69 -3.87 6.53
N ILE A 55 17.56 -4.12 7.18
CA ILE A 55 17.48 -4.67 8.53
C ILE A 55 16.90 -6.08 8.42
N SER A 56 17.63 -7.06 8.93
CA SER A 56 17.32 -8.49 8.87
C SER A 56 17.68 -9.18 10.19
N ASP A 57 17.66 -8.42 11.28
CA ASP A 57 17.83 -8.86 12.66
C ASP A 57 16.67 -8.34 13.51
N ALA A 58 16.18 -9.16 14.45
CA ALA A 58 14.99 -8.85 15.23
C ALA A 58 15.21 -7.71 16.22
N ASP A 59 16.37 -7.66 16.89
CA ASP A 59 16.69 -6.61 17.83
C ASP A 59 16.90 -5.27 17.12
N ALA A 60 17.58 -5.29 15.96
CA ALA A 60 17.72 -4.13 15.09
C ALA A 60 16.37 -3.64 14.56
N ALA A 61 15.48 -4.56 14.14
CA ALA A 61 14.13 -4.21 13.70
C ALA A 61 13.33 -3.54 14.82
N ARG A 62 13.44 -4.04 16.05
CA ARG A 62 12.82 -3.42 17.24
C ARG A 62 13.34 -2.00 17.47
N GLN A 63 14.65 -1.77 17.31
CA GLN A 63 15.22 -0.44 17.42
C GLN A 63 14.62 0.54 16.40
N VAL A 64 14.50 0.12 15.15
CA VAL A 64 14.00 0.98 14.05
C VAL A 64 12.48 1.19 14.13
N LEU A 65 11.71 0.13 14.39
CA LEU A 65 10.25 0.16 14.26
C LEU A 65 9.52 0.53 15.56
N GLN A 66 10.20 0.50 16.71
CA GLN A 66 9.56 0.78 18.01
C GLN A 66 10.34 1.81 18.83
N VAL A 67 11.65 1.62 19.02
CA VAL A 67 12.42 2.50 19.93
C VAL A 67 12.68 3.87 19.30
N GLN A 68 12.92 3.90 17.99
CA GLN A 68 13.23 5.10 17.21
C GLN A 68 12.20 5.33 16.10
N ASP A 69 10.96 4.89 16.34
CA ASP A 69 9.86 4.96 15.37
C ASP A 69 9.63 6.40 14.88
N ASN A 70 9.75 7.38 15.77
CA ASN A 70 9.63 8.81 15.46
C ASN A 70 10.67 9.33 14.44
N ILE A 71 11.83 8.68 14.32
CA ILE A 71 12.88 9.03 13.36
C ILE A 71 12.63 8.31 12.03
N PHE A 72 12.21 7.04 12.08
CA PHE A 72 12.10 6.15 10.92
C PHE A 72 10.68 5.95 10.37
N SER A 73 9.68 6.64 10.92
CA SER A 73 8.26 6.48 10.51
C SER A 73 7.96 6.99 9.11
N ASN A 74 8.79 7.89 8.58
CA ASN A 74 8.59 8.50 7.27
C ASN A 74 8.93 7.53 6.14
N ARG A 75 8.05 7.44 5.13
CA ARG A 75 8.27 6.59 3.96
C ARG A 75 8.87 7.40 2.80
N PRO A 76 9.88 6.86 2.08
CA PRO A 76 10.24 7.41 0.78
C PRO A 76 9.07 7.22 -0.19
N ALA A 77 8.82 8.22 -1.04
CA ALA A 77 7.81 8.12 -2.09
C ALA A 77 8.48 8.20 -3.45
N THR A 78 8.11 7.26 -4.32
CA THR A 78 8.40 7.30 -5.75
C THR A 78 7.55 8.37 -6.43
N VAL A 79 7.88 8.68 -7.69
CA VAL A 79 7.04 9.54 -8.54
C VAL A 79 5.60 9.01 -8.60
N ALA A 80 5.43 7.70 -8.73
CA ALA A 80 4.11 7.06 -8.77
C ALA A 80 3.32 7.30 -7.47
N ILE A 81 3.95 7.08 -6.31
CA ILE A 81 3.33 7.35 -5.00
C ILE A 81 2.97 8.82 -4.89
N LYS A 82 3.94 9.72 -5.11
CA LYS A 82 3.72 11.17 -4.97
C LYS A 82 2.58 11.64 -5.87
N TYR A 83 2.52 11.15 -7.11
CA TYR A 83 1.42 11.45 -7.99
C TYR A 83 0.12 10.88 -7.42
N LEU A 84 -0.09 9.57 -7.45
CA LEU A 84 -1.37 8.93 -7.15
C LEU A 84 -1.97 9.27 -5.76
N THR A 85 -1.15 9.70 -4.80
CA THR A 85 -1.58 10.06 -3.43
C THR A 85 -1.68 11.56 -3.16
N TYR A 86 -1.72 12.41 -4.21
CA TYR A 86 -1.80 13.88 -4.10
C TYR A 86 -0.71 14.47 -3.20
N ASP A 87 0.54 14.17 -3.55
CA ASP A 87 1.73 14.54 -2.78
C ASP A 87 1.69 14.01 -1.34
N ARG A 88 1.37 12.72 -1.19
CA ARG A 88 1.34 12.00 0.09
C ARG A 88 0.28 12.53 1.06
N ALA A 89 -0.89 12.90 0.53
CA ALA A 89 -2.07 13.23 1.32
C ALA A 89 -2.89 11.97 1.71
N ASP A 90 -2.23 10.82 1.85
CA ASP A 90 -2.80 9.53 2.23
C ASP A 90 -2.28 9.05 3.60
N MET A 91 -2.82 7.96 4.16
CA MET A 91 -2.36 7.45 5.47
C MET A 91 -1.09 6.60 5.39
N ALA A 92 -0.79 5.99 4.23
CA ALA A 92 0.33 5.07 4.07
C ALA A 92 1.66 5.81 3.87
N PHE A 93 1.70 6.87 3.05
CA PHE A 93 2.93 7.58 2.67
C PHE A 93 3.08 9.00 3.22
N ALA A 94 2.04 9.57 3.84
CA ALA A 94 2.17 10.86 4.52
C ALA A 94 3.30 10.85 5.54
N HIS A 95 3.99 11.99 5.62
CA HIS A 95 4.95 12.20 6.68
C HIS A 95 4.27 12.23 8.04
N TYR A 96 4.94 11.68 9.04
CA TYR A 96 4.46 11.75 10.41
C TYR A 96 4.34 13.21 10.84
N GLY A 97 3.14 13.59 11.29
CA GLY A 97 2.81 14.97 11.60
C GLY A 97 1.33 15.13 11.98
N PRO A 98 0.86 16.37 12.17
CA PRO A 98 -0.52 16.64 12.58
C PRO A 98 -1.57 16.00 11.65
N PHE A 99 -1.40 16.13 10.34
CA PHE A 99 -2.28 15.52 9.33
C PHE A 99 -2.39 14.00 9.51
N TRP A 100 -1.25 13.30 9.48
CA TRP A 100 -1.23 11.84 9.62
C TRP A 100 -1.86 11.38 10.95
N ARG A 101 -1.55 12.07 12.06
CA ARG A 101 -2.12 11.74 13.39
C ARG A 101 -3.62 11.94 13.43
N GLN A 102 -4.14 13.01 12.82
CA GLN A 102 -5.57 13.29 12.75
C GLN A 102 -6.29 12.24 11.90
N MET A 103 -5.77 11.94 10.71
CA MET A 103 -6.35 10.93 9.82
C MET A 103 -6.32 9.54 10.48
N ARG A 104 -5.20 9.15 11.09
CA ARG A 104 -5.08 7.89 11.83
C ARG A 104 -6.09 7.82 12.97
N LYS A 105 -6.27 8.90 13.75
CA LYS A 105 -7.28 8.98 14.81
C LYS A 105 -8.69 8.81 14.26
N LEU A 106 -9.02 9.48 13.15
CA LEU A 106 -10.33 9.36 12.52
C LEU A 106 -10.62 7.92 12.12
N CYS A 107 -9.68 7.25 11.43
CA CYS A 107 -9.89 5.88 10.99
C CYS A 107 -10.01 4.91 12.16
N VAL A 108 -9.21 5.05 13.22
CA VAL A 108 -9.33 4.17 14.41
C VAL A 108 -10.65 4.41 15.15
N MET A 109 -11.06 5.67 15.31
CA MET A 109 -12.23 6.04 16.11
C MET A 109 -13.56 5.88 15.39
N LYS A 110 -13.56 6.05 14.07
CA LYS A 110 -14.74 5.92 13.23
C LYS A 110 -14.69 4.56 12.55
N LEU A 111 -13.90 4.41 11.49
CA LEU A 111 -13.91 3.23 10.60
C LEU A 111 -13.63 1.89 11.30
N PHE A 112 -12.59 1.81 12.14
CA PHE A 112 -12.15 0.56 12.78
C PHE A 112 -12.68 0.39 14.21
N SER A 113 -13.65 1.21 14.61
CA SER A 113 -14.23 1.10 15.95
C SER A 113 -15.22 -0.06 16.01
N ARG A 114 -15.34 -0.70 17.19
CA ARG A 114 -16.31 -1.77 17.42
C ARG A 114 -17.78 -1.34 17.22
N LYS A 115 -18.05 -0.03 17.20
CA LYS A 115 -19.41 0.52 17.08
C LYS A 115 -19.99 0.37 15.67
N HIS A 116 -19.18 0.17 14.63
CA HIS A 116 -19.69 -0.19 13.30
C HIS A 116 -20.08 -1.67 13.25
N ALA A 117 -21.19 -2.01 13.91
CA ALA A 117 -21.73 -3.37 14.00
C ALA A 117 -22.08 -3.97 12.62
N GLU A 118 -22.42 -3.15 11.64
CA GLU A 118 -22.74 -3.57 10.27
C GLU A 118 -21.53 -4.15 9.53
N SER A 119 -20.32 -3.67 9.83
CA SER A 119 -19.08 -4.26 9.29
C SER A 119 -18.87 -5.69 9.79
N TRP A 120 -19.23 -5.97 11.05
CA TRP A 120 -19.11 -7.31 11.61
C TRP A 120 -20.17 -8.26 11.11
N GLN A 121 -21.40 -7.77 10.87
CA GLN A 121 -22.45 -8.59 10.29
C GLN A 121 -22.16 -8.90 8.81
N SER A 122 -21.78 -7.90 8.01
CA SER A 122 -21.37 -8.12 6.62
C SER A 122 -20.18 -9.08 6.50
N VAL A 123 -19.19 -8.99 7.39
CA VAL A 123 -18.10 -9.97 7.47
C VAL A 123 -18.63 -11.39 7.71
N ARG A 124 -19.57 -11.57 8.64
CA ARG A 124 -20.17 -12.90 8.89
C ARG A 124 -20.91 -13.42 7.67
N ASP A 125 -21.71 -12.57 7.02
CA ASP A 125 -22.48 -12.95 5.83
C ASP A 125 -21.56 -13.40 4.68
N GLU A 126 -20.46 -12.69 4.43
CA GLU A 126 -19.50 -13.06 3.39
C GLU A 126 -18.74 -14.36 3.74
N VAL A 127 -18.42 -14.56 5.03
CA VAL A 127 -17.81 -15.82 5.50
C VAL A 127 -18.77 -16.99 5.32
N ASP A 128 -20.05 -16.83 5.70
CA ASP A 128 -21.08 -17.84 5.50
C ASP A 128 -21.28 -18.16 4.01
N HIS A 129 -21.22 -17.15 3.13
CA HIS A 129 -21.28 -17.35 1.68
C HIS A 129 -20.08 -18.14 1.15
N ALA A 130 -18.87 -17.87 1.64
CA ALA A 130 -17.68 -18.64 1.29
C ALA A 130 -17.78 -20.10 1.77
N ILE A 131 -18.26 -20.33 2.99
CA ILE A 131 -18.48 -21.69 3.55
C ILE A 131 -19.51 -22.45 2.72
N ARG A 132 -20.63 -21.81 2.34
CA ARG A 132 -21.64 -22.41 1.46
C ARG A 132 -21.06 -22.78 0.10
N THR A 133 -20.27 -21.89 -0.50
CA THR A 133 -19.60 -22.16 -1.78
C THR A 133 -18.72 -23.42 -1.71
N VAL A 134 -17.98 -23.61 -0.61
CA VAL A 134 -17.19 -24.83 -0.40
C VAL A 134 -18.10 -26.04 -0.18
N SER A 135 -19.16 -25.89 0.60
CA SER A 135 -20.11 -26.97 0.92
C SER A 135 -20.87 -27.46 -0.31
N ASP A 136 -21.27 -26.55 -1.20
CA ASP A 136 -21.97 -26.86 -2.46
C ASP A 136 -21.06 -27.55 -3.48
N ASN A 137 -19.74 -27.47 -3.29
CA ASN A 137 -18.73 -28.07 -4.16
C ASN A 137 -18.04 -29.30 -3.52
N ILE A 138 -18.65 -29.93 -2.51
CA ILE A 138 -18.12 -31.18 -1.94
C ILE A 138 -17.92 -32.23 -3.05
N GLY A 139 -16.71 -32.79 -3.10
CA GLY A 139 -16.31 -33.76 -4.12
C GLY A 139 -15.71 -33.14 -5.40
N ASN A 140 -15.74 -31.81 -5.54
CA ASN A 140 -15.14 -31.09 -6.66
C ASN A 140 -13.95 -30.22 -6.21
N PRO A 141 -12.95 -29.98 -7.07
CA PRO A 141 -11.87 -29.04 -6.78
C PRO A 141 -12.38 -27.60 -6.63
N VAL A 142 -11.89 -26.89 -5.61
CA VAL A 142 -12.19 -25.47 -5.37
C VAL A 142 -10.91 -24.63 -5.44
N ASN A 143 -10.96 -23.50 -6.15
CA ASN A 143 -9.86 -22.54 -6.18
C ASN A 143 -9.85 -21.67 -4.91
N ILE A 144 -9.04 -22.05 -3.93
CA ILE A 144 -8.95 -21.34 -2.65
C ILE A 144 -8.43 -19.90 -2.82
N GLY A 145 -7.52 -19.67 -3.78
CA GLY A 145 -6.97 -18.33 -4.03
C GLY A 145 -8.06 -17.35 -4.46
N GLU A 146 -8.92 -17.78 -5.40
CA GLU A 146 -10.07 -17.00 -5.86
C GLU A 146 -11.12 -16.83 -4.77
N LEU A 147 -11.41 -17.89 -4.01
CA LEU A 147 -12.36 -17.84 -2.88
C LEU A 147 -11.95 -16.79 -1.84
N VAL A 148 -10.69 -16.82 -1.40
CA VAL A 148 -10.16 -15.87 -0.40
C VAL A 148 -10.09 -14.45 -0.98
N PHE A 149 -9.73 -14.31 -2.26
CA PHE A 149 -9.73 -13.02 -2.94
C PHE A 149 -11.13 -12.40 -2.97
N ASN A 150 -12.15 -13.17 -3.38
CA ASN A 150 -13.53 -12.71 -3.44
C ASN A 150 -14.10 -12.39 -2.05
N LEU A 151 -13.83 -13.23 -1.05
CA LEU A 151 -14.20 -12.98 0.33
C LEU A 151 -13.63 -11.64 0.83
N THR A 152 -12.33 -11.43 0.65
CA THR A 152 -11.64 -10.21 1.09
C THR A 152 -12.13 -8.99 0.34
N LYS A 153 -12.31 -9.10 -0.97
CA LYS A 153 -12.88 -8.05 -1.83
C LYS A 153 -14.25 -7.61 -1.32
N ASN A 154 -15.17 -8.55 -1.14
CA ASN A 154 -16.55 -8.22 -0.78
C ASN A 154 -16.62 -7.59 0.61
N ILE A 155 -15.85 -8.11 1.57
CA ILE A 155 -15.75 -7.53 2.91
C ILE A 155 -15.25 -6.08 2.84
N ILE A 156 -14.15 -5.82 2.12
CA ILE A 156 -13.58 -4.48 2.01
C ILE A 156 -14.56 -3.54 1.30
N TYR A 157 -15.19 -3.98 0.21
CA TYR A 157 -16.12 -3.17 -0.56
C TYR A 157 -17.37 -2.80 0.27
N ARG A 158 -17.98 -3.77 0.94
CA ARG A 158 -19.16 -3.53 1.81
C ARG A 158 -18.80 -2.66 3.00
N ALA A 159 -17.62 -2.86 3.59
CA ALA A 159 -17.13 -1.98 4.64
C ALA A 159 -16.98 -0.56 4.10
N ALA A 160 -16.24 -0.38 3.00
CA ALA A 160 -15.89 0.93 2.42
C ALA A 160 -17.09 1.77 1.98
N PHE A 161 -18.12 1.13 1.41
CA PHE A 161 -19.18 1.83 0.68
C PHE A 161 -20.60 1.51 1.17
N GLY A 162 -20.76 0.73 2.24
CA GLY A 162 -22.05 0.35 2.81
C GLY A 162 -22.95 -0.52 1.90
N SER A 163 -22.55 -0.73 0.65
CA SER A 163 -23.37 -1.34 -0.40
C SER A 163 -23.10 -2.83 -0.54
N SER A 164 -24.16 -3.65 -0.47
CA SER A 164 -24.12 -5.05 -0.88
C SER A 164 -24.22 -5.24 -2.40
N SER A 165 -24.33 -4.15 -3.17
CA SER A 165 -24.35 -4.23 -4.62
C SER A 165 -23.00 -4.75 -5.14
N ARG A 166 -23.07 -5.62 -6.13
CA ARG A 166 -21.91 -6.08 -6.91
C ARG A 166 -21.54 -5.09 -8.01
N GLU A 167 -22.41 -4.11 -8.28
CA GLU A 167 -22.20 -3.08 -9.29
C GLU A 167 -21.02 -2.18 -8.87
N GLY A 168 -20.10 -1.92 -9.80
CA GLY A 168 -18.88 -1.14 -9.53
C GLY A 168 -17.76 -1.88 -8.77
N GLN A 169 -17.98 -3.09 -8.25
CA GLN A 169 -16.92 -3.85 -7.55
C GLN A 169 -15.75 -4.22 -8.46
N ASP A 170 -16.05 -4.67 -9.67
CA ASP A 170 -15.01 -5.09 -10.62
C ASP A 170 -14.22 -3.88 -11.16
N GLU A 171 -14.89 -2.72 -11.31
CA GLU A 171 -14.25 -1.44 -11.61
C GLU A 171 -13.29 -1.04 -10.48
N PHE A 172 -13.77 -1.05 -9.22
CA PHE A 172 -12.95 -0.75 -8.04
C PHE A 172 -11.72 -1.65 -7.95
N ILE A 173 -11.88 -2.95 -8.18
CA ILE A 173 -10.76 -3.89 -8.15
C ILE A 173 -9.80 -3.68 -9.30
N GLY A 174 -10.29 -3.38 -10.51
CA GLY A 174 -9.45 -3.01 -11.63
C GLY A 174 -8.57 -1.80 -11.30
N ILE A 175 -9.16 -0.78 -10.67
CA ILE A 175 -8.44 0.42 -10.20
C ILE A 175 -7.40 0.04 -9.15
N LEU A 176 -7.77 -0.71 -8.10
CA LEU A 176 -6.83 -1.12 -7.04
C LEU A 176 -5.66 -1.97 -7.56
N GLN A 177 -5.94 -2.88 -8.51
CA GLN A 177 -4.89 -3.69 -9.14
C GLN A 177 -3.92 -2.83 -9.95
N GLU A 178 -4.42 -1.82 -10.67
CA GLU A 178 -3.56 -0.90 -11.43
C GLU A 178 -2.72 -0.03 -10.49
N PHE A 179 -3.30 0.50 -9.41
CA PHE A 179 -2.55 1.20 -8.36
C PHE A 179 -1.47 0.32 -7.76
N SER A 180 -1.78 -0.95 -7.43
CA SER A 180 -0.80 -1.90 -6.89
C SER A 180 0.34 -2.15 -7.88
N LYS A 181 0.06 -2.25 -9.18
CA LYS A 181 1.09 -2.40 -10.22
C LYS A 181 1.96 -1.15 -10.32
N LEU A 182 1.36 0.04 -10.27
CA LEU A 182 2.08 1.32 -10.39
C LEU A 182 2.94 1.62 -9.16
N PHE A 183 2.46 1.30 -7.95
CA PHE A 183 3.26 1.43 -6.72
C PHE A 183 4.43 0.46 -6.67
N GLY A 184 4.27 -0.75 -7.21
CA GLY A 184 5.32 -1.76 -7.29
C GLY A 184 6.24 -1.63 -8.52
N ALA A 185 5.92 -0.73 -9.46
CA ALA A 185 6.69 -0.58 -10.68
C ALA A 185 8.08 -0.02 -10.38
N PHE A 186 9.11 -0.69 -10.88
CA PHE A 186 10.44 -0.10 -10.92
C PHE A 186 10.42 1.15 -11.80
N ASN A 187 10.99 2.26 -11.35
CA ASN A 187 11.23 3.43 -12.19
C ASN A 187 12.67 3.94 -11.99
N ILE A 188 13.50 3.91 -13.04
CA ILE A 188 14.91 4.34 -12.95
C ILE A 188 15.05 5.80 -12.50
N SER A 189 14.08 6.64 -12.83
CA SER A 189 14.04 8.06 -12.48
C SER A 189 13.93 8.30 -10.97
N ASP A 190 13.41 7.33 -10.20
CA ASP A 190 13.37 7.41 -8.73
C ASP A 190 14.77 7.25 -8.10
N PHE A 191 15.71 6.65 -8.82
CA PHE A 191 17.04 6.32 -8.30
C PHE A 191 18.18 7.10 -8.95
N VAL A 192 17.97 7.60 -10.17
CA VAL A 192 18.96 8.34 -10.95
C VAL A 192 18.35 9.67 -11.40
N PRO A 193 18.63 10.79 -10.69
CA PRO A 193 17.98 12.08 -10.93
C PRO A 193 18.07 12.59 -12.38
N CYS A 194 19.14 12.23 -13.11
CA CYS A 194 19.36 12.65 -14.50
C CYS A 194 18.28 12.15 -15.47
N PHE A 195 17.53 11.11 -15.12
CA PHE A 195 16.45 10.56 -15.96
C PHE A 195 15.05 11.06 -15.58
N GLY A 196 14.94 12.04 -14.67
CA GLY A 196 13.66 12.53 -14.15
C GLY A 196 12.66 13.00 -15.21
N ALA A 197 13.13 13.55 -16.34
CA ALA A 197 12.27 14.17 -17.36
C ALA A 197 11.85 13.24 -18.51
N ILE A 198 12.44 12.03 -18.62
CA ILE A 198 12.38 11.24 -19.86
C ILE A 198 11.27 10.17 -19.85
N ASP A 199 10.64 9.92 -18.69
CA ASP A 199 9.67 8.82 -18.47
C ASP A 199 10.02 7.55 -19.27
N PRO A 200 11.23 6.99 -19.07
CA PRO A 200 11.76 5.94 -19.93
C PRO A 200 10.92 4.65 -19.93
N GLN A 201 10.00 4.51 -18.98
CA GLN A 201 9.16 3.33 -18.78
C GLN A 201 7.68 3.61 -19.09
N GLY A 202 7.35 4.81 -19.58
CA GLY A 202 6.00 5.19 -20.01
C GLY A 202 4.95 5.14 -18.89
N LEU A 203 5.36 5.38 -17.64
CA LEU A 203 4.47 5.28 -16.49
C LEU A 203 3.53 6.47 -16.39
N ASN A 204 3.90 7.64 -16.91
CA ASN A 204 3.14 8.87 -16.70
C ASN A 204 1.70 8.79 -17.23
N ALA A 205 1.52 8.27 -18.44
CA ALA A 205 0.18 8.13 -19.03
C ALA A 205 -0.71 7.17 -18.20
N ARG A 206 -0.13 6.08 -17.70
CA ARG A 206 -0.84 5.13 -16.81
C ARG A 206 -1.17 5.76 -15.47
N LEU A 207 -0.27 6.56 -14.89
CA LEU A 207 -0.50 7.29 -13.64
C LEU A 207 -1.67 8.28 -13.77
N VAL A 208 -1.70 9.06 -14.85
CA VAL A 208 -2.79 10.02 -15.13
C VAL A 208 -4.12 9.29 -15.28
N LYS A 209 -4.14 8.21 -16.08
CA LYS A 209 -5.35 7.40 -16.28
C LYS A 209 -5.83 6.78 -14.97
N ALA A 210 -4.94 6.12 -14.22
CA ALA A 210 -5.28 5.46 -12.97
C ALA A 210 -5.84 6.46 -11.95
N ARG A 211 -5.22 7.64 -11.81
CA ARG A 211 -5.78 8.69 -10.94
C ARG A 211 -7.18 9.11 -11.37
N LYS A 212 -7.36 9.40 -12.67
CA LYS A 212 -8.66 9.82 -13.20
C LYS A 212 -9.75 8.76 -12.99
N ASP A 213 -9.41 7.49 -13.19
CA ASP A 213 -10.33 6.37 -12.98
C ASP A 213 -10.75 6.29 -11.49
N LEU A 214 -9.82 6.48 -10.54
CA LEU A 214 -10.12 6.53 -9.11
C LEU A 214 -10.94 7.78 -8.73
N ASP A 215 -10.56 8.96 -9.22
CA ASP A 215 -11.28 10.22 -9.00
C ASP A 215 -12.74 10.06 -9.44
N SER A 216 -12.95 9.60 -10.68
CA SER A 216 -14.30 9.42 -11.24
C SER A 216 -15.12 8.39 -10.49
N PHE A 217 -14.48 7.35 -9.94
CA PHE A 217 -15.16 6.32 -9.16
C PHE A 217 -15.57 6.85 -7.78
N ILE A 218 -14.66 7.53 -7.08
CA ILE A 218 -14.94 8.08 -5.74
C ILE A 218 -15.93 9.23 -5.81
N ASP A 219 -15.82 10.13 -6.81
CA ASP A 219 -16.73 11.27 -6.97
C ASP A 219 -18.17 10.80 -7.10
N LYS A 220 -18.44 9.76 -7.91
CA LYS A 220 -19.79 9.16 -8.03
C LYS A 220 -20.33 8.70 -6.68
N ILE A 221 -19.49 8.01 -5.89
CA ILE A 221 -19.90 7.48 -4.58
C ILE A 221 -20.18 8.61 -3.59
N ILE A 222 -19.33 9.65 -3.59
CA ILE A 222 -19.53 10.83 -2.75
C ILE A 222 -20.84 11.53 -3.14
N ASP A 223 -21.08 11.74 -4.43
CA ASP A 223 -22.29 12.38 -4.93
C ASP A 223 -23.54 11.59 -4.55
N GLU A 224 -23.56 10.28 -4.78
CA GLU A 224 -24.66 9.40 -4.37
C GLU A 224 -24.92 9.44 -2.86
N HIS A 225 -23.86 9.47 -2.05
CA HIS A 225 -23.99 9.55 -0.59
C HIS A 225 -24.56 10.91 -0.14
N VAL A 226 -24.04 12.02 -0.70
CA VAL A 226 -24.51 13.39 -0.40
C VAL A 226 -25.98 13.57 -0.80
N GLU A 227 -26.42 12.97 -1.89
CA GLU A 227 -27.83 12.99 -2.32
C GLU A 227 -28.74 12.18 -1.40
N LYS A 228 -28.34 10.97 -0.98
CA LYS A 228 -29.10 10.14 -0.01
C LYS A 228 -29.31 10.85 1.33
N LYS A 229 -28.30 11.58 1.82
CA LYS A 229 -28.41 12.34 3.06
C LYS A 229 -29.42 13.50 3.00
N LYS A 230 -29.74 14.00 1.80
CA LYS A 230 -30.77 15.04 1.62
C LYS A 230 -32.19 14.46 1.62
N SER A 231 -32.36 13.16 1.38
CA SER A 231 -33.66 12.50 1.28
C SER A 231 -34.11 11.75 2.55
N VAL A 232 -33.19 11.47 3.49
CA VAL A 232 -33.48 10.77 4.75
C VAL A 232 -32.88 11.53 5.93
N VAL A 233 -33.73 11.96 6.88
CA VAL A 233 -33.31 12.42 8.21
C VAL A 233 -33.10 11.18 9.07
N ASP A 234 -31.99 10.48 8.89
CA ASP A 234 -31.53 9.48 9.87
C ASP A 234 -30.01 9.46 9.92
N GLU A 235 -29.49 9.52 11.15
CA GLU A 235 -28.07 9.55 11.45
C GLU A 235 -27.49 8.12 11.48
N GLU A 236 -26.26 7.98 11.00
CA GLU A 236 -25.39 6.80 11.10
C GLU A 236 -25.78 5.57 10.27
N THR A 237 -25.37 5.50 9.00
CA THR A 237 -25.34 4.21 8.27
C THR A 237 -24.31 4.08 7.15
N ASP A 238 -23.34 4.99 7.00
CA ASP A 238 -22.30 4.80 5.98
C ASP A 238 -20.93 5.35 6.40
N MET A 239 -19.87 4.82 5.78
CA MET A 239 -18.47 5.18 6.06
C MET A 239 -17.99 6.41 5.27
N VAL A 240 -18.90 7.10 4.57
CA VAL A 240 -18.69 8.38 3.89
C VAL A 240 -19.58 9.44 4.56
#